data_AF-A0A423JZE2-F1
#
_entry.id   AF-A0A423JZE2-F1
#
_cell.length_a   1.000
_cell.length_b   1.000
_cell.length_c   1.000
_cell.angle_alpha   90.00
_cell.angle_beta   90.00
_cell.angle_gamma   90.00
#
_symmetry.space_group_name_H-M   'P 1'
#
loop_
_entity.id
_entity.type
_entity.pdbx_description
1 polymer ?
#
loop_
_entity_poly.entity_id
_entity_poly.type
_entity_poly.pdbx_seq_one_letter_code
_entity_poly.pdbx_strand_id
1 'polypeptide(L)'
;MKSWIANTKINALLGASSQKFDGVKVRRTLIEYCDSYQKIYPFEILEEPLEFLKNNVNSDGKSREMRALLRVAAEEYCISLNEIADALLDLIDIRVLTTDQAKKIINHVFEAFSCNESPEDFIPREDAYLCKNLFAITSS
;
A
#
# COMPACT_ATOMS: atom_id res chain seq x y z
N MET A 1 5.53 2.57 -15.04
CA MET A 1 5.04 1.49 -14.17
C MET A 1 3.92 0.76 -14.89
N LYS A 2 3.93 -0.58 -14.88
CA LYS A 2 2.85 -1.39 -15.43
C LYS A 2 1.62 -1.26 -14.52
N SER A 3 0.43 -1.11 -15.09
CA SER A 3 -0.81 -1.05 -14.29
C SER A 3 -1.32 -2.46 -14.03
N TRP A 4 -0.77 -3.13 -13.01
CA TRP A 4 -1.16 -4.49 -12.60
C TRP A 4 -2.63 -4.61 -12.26
N ILE A 5 -3.23 -3.55 -11.71
CA ILE A 5 -4.60 -3.58 -11.23
C ILE A 5 -5.64 -3.32 -12.33
N ALA A 6 -5.26 -3.00 -13.57
CA ALA A 6 -6.20 -2.50 -14.58
C ALA A 6 -7.44 -3.39 -14.78
N ASN A 7 -7.23 -4.72 -14.78
CA ASN A 7 -8.27 -5.73 -15.02
C ASN A 7 -8.75 -6.42 -13.73
N THR A 8 -8.47 -5.85 -12.57
CA THR A 8 -8.85 -6.40 -11.26
C THR A 8 -10.21 -5.88 -10.80
N LYS A 9 -10.88 -6.64 -9.92
CA LYS A 9 -12.14 -6.19 -9.32
C LYS A 9 -11.91 -4.97 -8.43
N ILE A 10 -10.77 -4.89 -7.74
CA ILE A 10 -10.46 -3.76 -6.87
C ILE A 10 -10.35 -2.45 -7.65
N ASN A 11 -9.77 -2.45 -8.85
CA ASN A 11 -9.72 -1.25 -9.68
C ASN A 11 -11.12 -0.78 -10.11
N ALA A 12 -12.00 -1.71 -10.45
CA ALA A 12 -13.39 -1.40 -10.78
C ALA A 12 -14.15 -0.84 -9.56
N LEU A 13 -13.96 -1.44 -8.37
CA LEU A 13 -14.57 -0.96 -7.12
C LEU A 13 -14.12 0.45 -6.77
N LEU A 14 -12.81 0.72 -6.82
CA LEU A 14 -12.26 2.05 -6.56
C LEU A 14 -12.66 3.08 -7.63
N GLY A 15 -13.10 2.65 -8.82
CA GLY A 15 -13.61 3.52 -9.88
C GLY A 15 -15.12 3.75 -9.83
N ALA A 16 -15.87 2.98 -9.05
CA ALA A 16 -17.32 3.07 -8.98
C ALA A 16 -17.75 4.31 -8.18
N SER A 17 -18.40 5.27 -8.83
CA SER A 17 -18.87 6.52 -8.23
C SER A 17 -20.01 6.37 -7.21
N SER A 18 -20.57 5.16 -7.09
CA SER A 18 -21.72 4.85 -6.23
C SER A 18 -21.35 4.50 -4.78
N GLN A 19 -20.08 4.21 -4.48
CA GLN A 19 -19.64 3.91 -3.12
C GLN A 19 -19.08 5.14 -2.41
N LYS A 20 -19.48 5.34 -1.15
CA LYS A 20 -18.91 6.36 -0.28
C LYS A 20 -17.47 5.97 0.06
N PHE A 21 -16.52 6.59 -0.62
CA PHE A 21 -15.09 6.35 -0.42
C PHE A 21 -14.60 7.05 0.86
N ASP A 22 -14.24 6.27 1.88
CA ASP A 22 -13.63 6.78 3.11
C ASP A 22 -12.10 6.69 3.03
N GLY A 23 -11.47 7.76 2.55
CA GLY A 23 -10.02 7.81 2.35
C GLY A 23 -9.17 7.62 3.61
N VAL A 24 -9.73 7.83 4.81
CA VAL A 24 -9.02 7.60 6.08
C VAL A 24 -8.99 6.12 6.41
N LYS A 25 -10.14 5.44 6.29
CA LYS A 25 -10.20 4.00 6.54
C LYS A 25 -9.42 3.22 5.48
N VAL A 26 -9.53 3.62 4.20
CA VAL A 26 -8.74 3.03 3.11
C VAL A 26 -7.25 3.16 3.38
N ARG A 27 -6.77 4.35 3.82
CA ARG A 27 -5.37 4.54 4.20
C ARG A 27 -4.92 3.53 5.26
N ARG A 28 -5.71 3.33 6.32
CA ARG A 28 -5.39 2.37 7.37
C ARG A 28 -5.27 0.95 6.82
N THR A 29 -6.22 0.53 5.99
CA THR A 29 -6.18 -0.80 5.36
C THR A 29 -4.97 -0.96 4.44
N LEU A 30 -4.55 0.07 3.72
CA LEU A 30 -3.36 -0.01 2.87
C LEU A 30 -2.05 -0.05 3.69
N ILE A 31 -2.00 0.56 4.88
CA ILE A 31 -0.88 0.36 5.82
C ILE A 31 -0.83 -1.10 6.29
N GLU A 32 -1.97 -1.68 6.69
CA GLU A 32 -2.08 -3.09 7.08
C GLU A 32 -1.73 -4.04 5.93
N TYR A 33 -2.01 -3.62 4.70
CA TYR A 33 -1.68 -4.38 3.51
C TYR A 33 -0.17 -4.42 3.25
N CYS A 34 0.52 -3.27 3.36
CA CYS A 34 1.99 -3.22 3.30
C CYS A 34 2.63 -4.04 4.44
N ASP A 35 2.08 -3.98 5.66
CA ASP A 35 2.52 -4.81 6.80
C ASP A 35 2.34 -6.31 6.53
N SER A 36 1.29 -6.69 5.78
CA SER A 36 1.07 -8.08 5.39
C SER A 36 2.10 -8.56 4.36
N TYR A 37 2.45 -7.72 3.39
CA TYR A 37 3.55 -7.99 2.46
C TYR A 37 4.87 -8.19 3.23
N GLN A 38 5.21 -7.26 4.13
CA GLN A 38 6.43 -7.28 4.94
C GLN A 38 6.58 -8.56 5.78
N LYS A 39 5.47 -9.16 6.24
CA LYS A 39 5.51 -10.44 6.98
C LYS A 39 5.88 -11.64 6.10
N ILE A 40 5.62 -11.55 4.81
CA ILE A 40 5.96 -12.59 3.83
C ILE A 40 7.39 -12.37 3.32
N TYR A 41 7.73 -11.11 3.02
CA TYR A 41 9.02 -10.68 2.46
C TYR A 41 9.61 -9.58 3.35
N PRO A 42 10.35 -9.94 4.41
CA PRO A 42 10.81 -8.98 5.40
C PRO A 42 12.01 -8.16 4.91
N PHE A 43 11.91 -6.85 5.12
CA PHE A 43 12.98 -5.86 4.98
C PHE A 43 13.19 -5.08 6.27
N GLU A 44 14.34 -5.25 6.93
CA GLU A 44 14.62 -4.61 8.23
C GLU A 44 14.42 -3.09 8.20
N ILE A 45 14.82 -2.43 7.11
CA ILE A 45 14.70 -0.97 6.94
C ILE A 45 13.24 -0.45 6.96
N LEU A 46 12.25 -1.32 6.72
CA LEU A 46 10.84 -0.94 6.70
C LEU A 46 10.12 -1.16 8.04
N GLU A 47 10.74 -1.83 9.02
CA GLU A 47 10.09 -2.15 10.29
C GLU A 47 9.65 -0.91 11.06
N GLU A 48 10.57 0.03 11.28
CA GLU A 48 10.27 1.25 12.04
C GLU A 48 9.29 2.18 11.29
N PRO A 49 9.42 2.44 9.98
CA PRO A 49 8.42 3.20 9.23
C PRO A 49 7.01 2.61 9.29
N LEU A 50 6.87 1.28 9.19
CA LEU A 50 5.58 0.60 9.30
C LEU A 50 5.00 0.71 10.70
N GLU A 51 5.80 0.50 11.74
CA GLU A 51 5.37 0.66 13.13
C GLU A 51 4.89 2.09 13.40
N PHE A 52 5.63 3.09 12.92
CA PHE A 52 5.24 4.50 13.02
C PHE A 52 3.87 4.77 12.38
N LEU A 53 3.66 4.27 11.15
CA LEU A 53 2.40 4.45 10.42
C LEU A 53 1.22 3.75 11.11
N LYS A 54 1.43 2.55 11.65
CA LYS A 54 0.40 1.78 12.37
C LYS A 54 -0.01 2.44 13.68
N ASN A 55 0.95 2.99 14.42
CA ASN A 55 0.71 3.64 15.69
C ASN A 55 0.11 5.06 15.56
N ASN A 56 -0.02 5.57 14.33
CA ASN A 56 -0.66 6.85 14.00
C ASN A 56 -0.07 8.03 14.82
N VAL A 57 1.24 7.96 15.07
CA VAL A 57 1.95 8.93 15.92
C VAL A 57 2.10 10.25 15.16
N ASN A 58 1.40 11.29 15.59
CA ASN A 58 1.57 12.64 15.07
C ASN A 58 2.79 13.30 15.71
N SER A 59 3.99 12.93 15.26
CA SER A 59 5.23 13.61 15.60
C SER A 59 5.92 14.05 14.31
N ASP A 60 5.99 15.36 14.07
CA ASP A 60 6.59 15.93 12.85
C ASP A 60 8.08 15.58 12.73
N GLY A 61 8.78 15.51 13.86
CA GLY A 61 10.18 15.08 13.92
C GLY A 61 10.35 13.62 13.47
N LYS A 62 9.53 12.72 14.04
CA LYS A 62 9.58 11.30 13.70
C LYS A 62 9.10 11.03 12.27
N SER A 63 8.09 11.75 11.78
CA SER A 63 7.65 11.66 10.38
C SER A 63 8.76 11.99 9.39
N ARG A 64 9.59 13.02 9.67
CA ARG A 64 10.73 13.38 8.82
C ARG A 64 11.79 12.29 8.80
N GLU A 65 12.10 11.71 9.96
CA GLU A 65 13.05 10.61 10.09
C GLU A 65 12.58 9.38 9.31
N MET A 66 11.33 8.96 9.49
CA MET A 66 10.77 7.81 8.76
C MET A 66 10.73 8.07 7.24
N ARG A 67 10.43 9.30 6.81
CA ARG A 67 10.50 9.67 5.39
C ARG A 67 11.93 9.54 4.84
N ALA A 68 12.95 9.91 5.62
CA ALA A 68 14.33 9.78 5.19
C ALA A 68 14.72 8.29 5.02
N LEU A 69 14.34 7.43 5.97
CA LEU A 69 14.56 5.98 5.87
C LEU A 69 13.90 5.39 4.63
N LEU A 70 12.63 5.74 4.40
CA LEU A 70 11.89 5.24 3.23
C LEU A 70 12.51 5.71 1.90
N ARG A 71 13.07 6.92 1.84
CA ARG A 71 13.77 7.40 0.64
C ARG A 71 15.04 6.61 0.36
N VAL A 72 15.79 6.25 1.39
CA VAL A 72 16.96 5.37 1.23
C VAL A 72 16.52 4.01 0.69
N ALA A 73 15.49 3.40 1.30
CA ALA A 73 14.93 2.13 0.85
C ALA A 73 14.42 2.19 -0.61
N ALA A 74 13.83 3.31 -1.02
CA ALA A 74 13.35 3.56 -2.38
C ALA A 74 14.45 3.70 -3.43
N GLU A 75 15.73 3.78 -3.04
CA GLU A 75 16.88 3.90 -3.93
C GLU A 75 17.82 2.68 -3.88
N GLU A 76 17.49 1.67 -3.06
CA GLU A 76 18.26 0.43 -2.95
C GLU A 76 18.22 -0.41 -4.24
N TYR A 77 19.18 -1.32 -4.40
CA TYR A 77 19.22 -2.26 -5.54
C TYR A 77 18.27 -3.46 -5.33
N CYS A 78 17.00 -3.23 -4.97
CA CYS A 78 16.02 -4.28 -4.70
C CYS A 78 14.58 -3.84 -5.04
N ILE A 79 14.14 -4.02 -6.28
CA ILE A 79 12.87 -3.47 -6.80
C ILE A 79 11.68 -3.68 -5.85
N SER A 80 11.52 -4.88 -5.30
CA SER A 80 10.47 -5.19 -4.33
C SER A 80 10.49 -4.27 -3.10
N LEU A 81 11.68 -4.01 -2.53
CA LEU A 81 11.86 -3.03 -1.46
C LEU A 81 11.52 -1.62 -1.93
N ASN A 82 12.02 -1.21 -3.11
CA ASN A 82 11.78 0.13 -3.63
C ASN A 82 10.28 0.43 -3.75
N GLU A 83 9.52 -0.52 -4.29
CA GLU A 83 8.08 -0.39 -4.51
C GLU A 83 7.29 -0.30 -3.20
N ILE A 84 7.62 -1.12 -2.18
CA ILE A 84 6.97 -0.99 -0.86
C ILE A 84 7.37 0.32 -0.18
N ALA A 85 8.62 0.77 -0.31
CA ALA A 85 9.07 2.03 0.23
C ALA A 85 8.30 3.22 -0.38
N ASP A 86 8.09 3.24 -1.69
CA ASP A 86 7.29 4.24 -2.39
C ASP A 86 5.81 4.22 -1.95
N ALA A 87 5.23 3.03 -1.78
CA ALA A 87 3.87 2.89 -1.22
C ALA A 87 3.76 3.52 0.17
N LEU A 88 4.75 3.29 1.04
CA LEU A 88 4.79 3.85 2.39
C LEU A 88 5.06 5.36 2.39
N LEU A 89 5.83 5.89 1.44
CA LEU A 89 6.03 7.33 1.24
C LEU A 89 4.73 8.05 0.89
N ASP A 90 3.90 7.47 0.03
CA ASP A 90 2.58 8.05 -0.25
C ASP A 90 1.70 8.02 1.02
N LEU A 91 1.74 6.92 1.79
CA LEU A 91 0.95 6.75 3.00
C LEU A 91 1.38 7.65 4.18
N ILE A 92 2.67 7.98 4.29
CA ILE A 92 3.17 8.88 5.33
C ILE A 92 2.80 10.34 5.07
N ASP A 93 2.74 10.75 3.80
CA ASP A 93 2.47 12.13 3.41
C ASP A 93 0.97 12.43 3.34
N ILE A 94 0.13 11.45 3.02
CA ILE A 94 -1.29 11.65 2.75
C ILE A 94 -2.15 11.09 3.90
N ARG A 95 -2.93 11.97 4.56
CA ARG A 95 -3.85 11.57 5.65
C ARG A 95 -5.21 11.04 5.17
N VAL A 96 -5.70 11.57 4.05
CA VAL A 96 -6.97 11.17 3.44
C VAL A 96 -6.68 10.86 1.98
N LEU A 97 -6.76 9.59 1.61
CA LEU A 97 -6.47 9.19 0.24
C LEU A 97 -7.61 9.61 -0.70
N THR A 98 -7.27 9.74 -1.98
CA THR A 98 -8.21 9.66 -3.10
C THR A 98 -8.22 8.23 -3.65
N THR A 99 -9.18 7.93 -4.53
CA THR A 99 -9.23 6.65 -5.25
C THR A 99 -7.98 6.42 -6.10
N ASP A 100 -7.50 7.45 -6.79
CA ASP A 100 -6.29 7.36 -7.63
C ASP A 100 -5.03 7.13 -6.80
N GLN A 101 -4.92 7.76 -5.62
CA GLN A 101 -3.80 7.51 -4.69
C GLN A 101 -3.86 6.08 -4.15
N ALA A 102 -5.04 5.58 -3.77
CA ALA A 102 -5.20 4.19 -3.34
C ALA A 102 -4.81 3.20 -4.45
N LYS A 103 -5.22 3.46 -5.70
CA LYS A 103 -4.85 2.66 -6.87
C LYS A 103 -3.34 2.65 -7.09
N LYS A 104 -2.68 3.81 -7.00
CA LYS A 104 -1.23 3.93 -7.11
C LYS A 104 -0.51 3.08 -6.06
N ILE A 105 -0.91 3.21 -4.78
CA ILE A 105 -0.33 2.46 -3.66
C ILE A 105 -0.52 0.95 -3.86
N ILE A 106 -1.71 0.48 -4.24
CA ILE A 106 -1.94 -0.94 -4.50
C ILE A 106 -1.06 -1.44 -5.65
N ASN A 107 -0.89 -0.62 -6.70
CA ASN A 107 -0.07 -1.00 -7.85
C ASN A 107 1.40 -1.18 -7.49
N HIS A 108 1.95 -0.34 -6.59
CA HIS A 108 3.28 -0.52 -6.03
C HIS A 108 3.42 -1.87 -5.32
N VAL A 109 2.47 -2.23 -4.44
CA VAL A 109 2.52 -3.53 -3.74
C VAL A 109 2.40 -4.72 -4.72
N PHE A 110 1.60 -4.60 -5.78
CA PHE A 110 1.49 -5.63 -6.82
C PHE A 110 2.79 -5.76 -7.63
N GLU A 111 3.47 -4.66 -7.96
CA GLU A 111 4.79 -4.69 -8.58
C GLU A 111 5.80 -5.39 -7.66
N ALA A 112 5.75 -5.10 -6.36
CA ALA A 112 6.59 -5.78 -5.37
C ALA A 112 6.32 -7.30 -5.30
N PHE A 113 5.06 -7.75 -5.38
CA PHE A 113 4.74 -9.17 -5.46
C PHE A 113 5.27 -9.81 -6.74
N SER A 114 5.22 -9.10 -7.87
CA SER A 114 5.69 -9.63 -9.16
C SER A 114 7.19 -9.93 -9.21
N CYS A 115 7.97 -9.40 -8.26
CA CYS A 115 9.38 -9.74 -8.07
C CYS A 115 9.58 -11.13 -7.46
N ASN A 116 8.57 -11.67 -6.77
CA ASN A 116 8.66 -12.90 -5.97
C ASN A 116 7.70 -14.01 -6.43
N GLU A 117 6.59 -13.65 -7.07
CA GLU A 117 5.51 -14.56 -7.46
C GLU A 117 5.06 -14.32 -8.90
N SER A 118 4.52 -15.36 -9.54
CA SER A 118 3.94 -15.21 -10.87
C SER A 118 2.62 -14.40 -10.79
N PRO A 119 2.33 -13.53 -11.78
CA PRO A 119 1.07 -12.77 -11.82
C PRO A 119 -0.18 -13.63 -11.68
N GLU A 120 -0.16 -14.84 -12.23
CA GLU A 120 -1.25 -15.80 -12.18
C GLU A 120 -1.55 -16.29 -10.75
N ASP A 121 -0.53 -16.31 -9.88
CA ASP A 121 -0.65 -16.75 -8.50
C ASP A 121 -1.07 -15.62 -7.56
N PHE A 122 -0.41 -14.45 -7.63
CA PHE A 122 -0.65 -13.39 -6.66
C PHE A 122 -1.87 -12.52 -7.00
N ILE A 123 -2.12 -12.18 -8.27
CA ILE A 123 -3.19 -11.23 -8.62
C ILE A 123 -4.57 -11.69 -8.10
N PRO A 124 -5.01 -12.94 -8.31
CA PRO A 124 -6.32 -13.38 -7.82
C PRO A 124 -6.43 -13.37 -6.29
N ARG A 125 -5.35 -13.75 -5.60
CA ARG A 125 -5.27 -13.79 -4.13
C ARG A 125 -5.37 -12.37 -3.55
N GLU A 126 -4.58 -11.45 -4.09
CA GLU A 126 -4.48 -10.09 -3.60
C GLU A 126 -5.70 -9.25 -3.95
N ASP A 127 -6.25 -9.42 -5.16
CA ASP A 127 -7.52 -8.78 -5.56
C ASP A 127 -8.67 -9.22 -4.63
N ALA A 128 -8.76 -10.51 -4.31
CA ALA A 128 -9.77 -11.03 -3.39
C ALA A 128 -9.59 -10.50 -1.97
N TYR A 129 -8.36 -10.44 -1.45
CA TYR A 129 -8.06 -9.88 -0.14
C TYR A 129 -8.45 -8.40 -0.06
N LEU A 130 -8.04 -7.60 -1.04
CA LEU A 130 -8.33 -6.17 -1.06
C LEU A 130 -9.82 -5.89 -1.23
N CYS A 131 -10.50 -6.63 -2.12
CA CYS A 131 -11.95 -6.53 -2.26
C CYS A 131 -12.65 -6.79 -0.91
N LYS A 132 -12.26 -7.85 -0.19
CA LYS A 132 -12.86 -8.18 1.11
C LYS A 132 -12.65 -7.06 2.14
N ASN A 133 -11.41 -6.57 2.28
CA ASN A 133 -11.07 -5.63 3.34
C ASN A 133 -11.50 -4.19 3.04
N LEU A 134 -11.42 -3.75 1.78
CA LEU A 134 -11.84 -2.40 1.39
C LEU A 134 -13.37 -2.29 1.22
N PHE A 135 -14.07 -3.35 0.80
CA PHE A 135 -15.54 -3.33 0.67
C PHE A 135 -16.27 -3.39 2.01
N ALA A 136 -15.72 -4.13 2.99
CA ALA A 136 -16.26 -4.15 4.35
C ALA A 136 -16.31 -2.74 4.99
N ILE A 137 -15.46 -1.83 4.49
CA ILE A 137 -15.27 -0.48 5.01
C ILE A 137 -16.19 0.55 4.33
N THR A 138 -16.59 0.33 3.08
CA THR A 138 -17.40 1.28 2.27
C THR A 138 -18.90 1.01 2.33
N SER A 139 -19.33 -0.06 3.01
CA SER A 139 -20.72 -0.50 3.12
C SER A 139 -21.41 -0.14 4.47
N SER A 140 -20.81 0.75 5.27
CA SER A 140 -21.34 1.22 6.57
C SER A 140 -21.80 2.67 6.54
#